data_AF-A0A0N4WE74-F1
#
_entry.id   AF-A0A0N4WE74-F1
#
_cell.length_a   1.000
_cell.length_b   1.000
_cell.length_c   1.000
_cell.angle_alpha   90.00
_cell.angle_beta   90.00
_cell.angle_gamma   90.00
#
_symmetry.space_group_name_H-M   'P 1'
#
loop_
_entity.id
_entity.type
_entity.pdbx_description
1 polymer ?
#
loop_
_entity_poly.entity_id
_entity_poly.type
_entity_poly.pdbx_seq_one_letter_code
_entity_poly.pdbx_strand_id
1 'polypeptide(L)'
;DYFPSWPCGLNHTYTPNATGCSKIDCALYQNWCSRCCDGTHYNTTVFLPPGIIPLRCLPGQNVPLPFAGFLSPPHFLWSPQDVRDNVYGLMPDPSVHEPAAFDIQPMTGSTVGGRFRMQLSIPIYNHKLFTECKQLVNSFLPSFWLDLRVATRDYARNYIYFNTTVIPRIILGVGLGLVIIPALAALLLLFFALRRRQPYLSSCLRKRHETDSWSPPFE
;
A
#
# COMPACT_ATOMS: atom_id res chain seq x y z
N ASP A 1 -12.38 -31.75 3.05
CA ASP A 1 -12.42 -30.55 3.89
C ASP A 1 -11.23 -30.59 4.86
N TYR A 2 -10.40 -29.55 4.84
CA TYR A 2 -9.19 -29.45 5.67
C TYR A 2 -9.43 -28.68 6.98
N PHE A 3 -10.48 -27.86 7.02
CA PHE A 3 -10.79 -26.98 8.14
C PHE A 3 -12.29 -27.04 8.41
N PRO A 4 -12.80 -28.12 9.03
CA PRO A 4 -14.23 -28.36 9.20
C PRO A 4 -14.92 -27.36 10.13
N SER A 5 -14.16 -26.60 10.91
CA SER A 5 -14.65 -25.50 11.73
C SER A 5 -14.71 -24.16 10.99
N TRP A 6 -14.08 -24.02 9.84
CA TRP A 6 -14.03 -22.75 9.13
C TRP A 6 -15.21 -22.61 8.16
N PRO A 7 -15.86 -21.44 8.06
CA PRO A 7 -15.68 -20.19 8.78
C PRO A 7 -16.53 -20.04 10.05
N CYS A 8 -17.42 -20.99 10.33
CA CYS A 8 -18.55 -20.78 11.26
C CYS A 8 -18.31 -21.28 12.69
N GLY A 9 -17.15 -21.89 12.95
CA GLY A 9 -16.78 -22.54 14.20
C GLY A 9 -17.40 -23.94 14.34
N LEU A 10 -16.97 -24.65 15.39
CA LEU A 10 -17.42 -26.01 15.71
C LEU A 10 -18.91 -26.11 16.12
N ASN A 11 -19.53 -24.99 16.46
CA ASN A 11 -20.91 -24.94 16.93
C ASN A 11 -21.94 -24.74 15.82
N HIS A 12 -21.51 -24.73 14.55
CA HIS A 12 -22.41 -24.54 13.43
C HIS A 12 -23.32 -25.75 13.23
N THR A 13 -24.61 -25.50 13.01
CA THR A 13 -25.63 -26.54 12.81
C THR A 13 -26.30 -26.35 11.46
N TYR A 14 -26.22 -27.37 10.61
CA TYR A 14 -26.82 -27.37 9.28
C TYR A 14 -28.24 -27.98 9.31
N THR A 15 -29.25 -27.14 9.07
CA THR A 15 -30.67 -27.50 9.00
C THR A 15 -31.28 -26.94 7.70
N PRO A 16 -31.02 -27.57 6.54
CA PRO A 16 -31.43 -27.04 5.22
C PRO A 16 -32.95 -27.01 5.02
N ASN A 17 -33.70 -27.83 5.75
CA ASN A 17 -35.15 -27.95 5.63
C ASN A 17 -35.92 -27.00 6.57
N ALA A 18 -35.23 -26.09 7.26
CA ALA A 18 -35.88 -25.12 8.12
C ALA A 18 -36.71 -24.11 7.29
N THR A 19 -37.75 -23.55 7.90
CA THR A 19 -38.62 -22.57 7.25
C THR A 19 -37.81 -21.31 6.87
N GLY A 20 -37.92 -20.91 5.60
CA GLY A 20 -37.22 -19.73 5.08
C GLY A 20 -35.87 -19.99 4.39
N CYS A 21 -35.34 -21.23 4.43
CA CYS A 21 -34.07 -21.55 3.78
C CYS A 21 -34.08 -21.41 2.26
N SER A 22 -35.24 -21.52 1.61
CA SER A 22 -35.38 -21.32 0.16
C SER A 22 -35.11 -19.88 -0.31
N LYS A 23 -35.07 -18.90 0.60
CA LYS A 23 -34.78 -17.50 0.30
C LYS A 23 -33.31 -17.14 0.57
N ILE A 24 -32.52 -18.06 1.12
CA ILE A 24 -31.13 -17.81 1.50
C ILE A 24 -30.21 -18.32 0.40
N ASP A 25 -29.41 -17.43 -0.16
CA ASP A 25 -28.39 -17.79 -1.15
C ASP A 25 -27.07 -18.14 -0.46
N CYS A 26 -26.75 -19.43 -0.41
CA CYS A 26 -25.51 -19.94 0.18
C CYS A 26 -24.26 -19.67 -0.67
N ALA A 27 -24.39 -19.13 -1.88
CA ALA A 27 -23.23 -18.68 -2.66
C ALA A 27 -22.61 -17.39 -2.09
N LEU A 28 -23.39 -16.60 -1.33
CA LEU A 28 -22.95 -15.33 -0.76
C LEU A 28 -22.23 -15.54 0.58
N TYR A 29 -21.06 -14.92 0.73
CA TYR A 29 -20.24 -14.94 1.95
C TYR A 29 -21.02 -14.68 3.24
N GLN A 30 -21.94 -13.72 3.20
CA GLN A 30 -22.73 -13.29 4.36
C GLN A 30 -23.65 -14.39 4.89
N ASN A 31 -24.02 -15.35 4.05
CA ASN A 31 -24.97 -16.40 4.37
C ASN A 31 -24.29 -17.73 4.72
N TRP A 32 -22.96 -17.84 4.60
CA TRP A 32 -22.25 -19.10 4.82
C TRP A 32 -22.56 -19.70 6.19
N CYS A 33 -22.59 -18.88 7.23
CA CYS A 33 -22.89 -19.32 8.59
C CYS A 33 -24.37 -19.28 8.98
N SER A 34 -25.27 -19.14 8.01
CA SER A 34 -26.69 -19.37 8.24
C SER A 34 -26.93 -20.86 8.47
N ARG A 35 -27.86 -21.21 9.37
CA ARG A 35 -28.26 -22.60 9.62
C ARG A 35 -28.77 -23.32 8.37
N CYS A 36 -29.17 -22.57 7.34
CA CYS A 36 -29.61 -23.12 6.05
C CYS A 36 -28.47 -23.55 5.13
N CYS A 37 -27.22 -23.17 5.43
CA CYS A 37 -26.04 -23.45 4.63
C CYS A 37 -25.07 -24.36 5.40
N ASP A 38 -24.29 -25.15 4.69
CA ASP A 38 -23.35 -26.12 5.29
C ASP A 38 -22.29 -25.43 6.16
N GLY A 39 -21.94 -24.18 5.83
CA GLY A 39 -20.92 -23.40 6.51
C GLY A 39 -19.55 -23.60 5.90
N THR A 40 -19.12 -24.83 5.70
CA THR A 40 -17.74 -25.18 5.30
C THR A 40 -17.51 -25.19 3.79
N HIS A 41 -18.56 -25.42 3.01
CA HIS A 41 -18.48 -25.54 1.56
C HIS A 41 -19.78 -25.10 0.88
N TYR A 42 -19.67 -24.78 -0.41
CA TYR A 42 -20.80 -24.61 -1.31
C TYR A 42 -20.66 -25.61 -2.46
N ASN A 43 -21.63 -26.52 -2.57
CA ASN A 43 -21.61 -27.63 -3.51
C ASN A 43 -20.35 -28.50 -3.35
N THR A 44 -19.40 -28.47 -4.29
CA THR A 44 -18.13 -29.20 -4.21
C THR A 44 -16.95 -28.33 -3.80
N THR A 45 -17.16 -27.02 -3.62
CA THR A 45 -16.09 -26.06 -3.35
C THR A 45 -15.99 -25.79 -1.85
N VAL A 46 -14.86 -26.19 -1.26
CA VAL A 46 -14.54 -25.93 0.15
C VAL A 46 -14.02 -24.51 0.31
N PHE A 47 -14.49 -23.81 1.35
CA PHE A 47 -14.01 -22.48 1.66
C PHE A 47 -12.64 -22.56 2.36
N LEU A 48 -11.67 -21.81 1.84
CA LEU A 48 -10.36 -21.72 2.45
C LEU A 48 -10.30 -20.57 3.46
N PRO A 49 -9.61 -20.77 4.60
CA PRO A 49 -9.28 -19.68 5.50
C PRO A 49 -8.47 -18.57 4.81
N PRO A 50 -8.59 -17.33 5.29
CA PRO A 50 -7.80 -16.22 4.77
C PRO A 50 -6.30 -16.47 4.97
N GLY A 51 -5.50 -15.90 4.07
CA GLY A 51 -4.04 -16.05 4.07
C GLY A 51 -3.54 -17.32 3.37
N ILE A 52 -4.43 -18.16 2.84
CA ILE A 52 -4.07 -19.35 2.06
C ILE A 52 -4.62 -19.21 0.63
N ILE A 53 -3.76 -19.41 -0.35
CA ILE A 53 -4.08 -19.28 -1.77
C ILE A 53 -3.78 -20.61 -2.48
N PRO A 54 -4.77 -21.31 -3.05
CA PRO A 54 -4.53 -22.53 -3.80
C PRO A 54 -3.81 -22.22 -5.11
N LEU A 55 -2.71 -22.91 -5.37
CA LEU A 55 -2.04 -22.87 -6.65
C LEU A 55 -2.71 -23.85 -7.61
N ARG A 56 -3.18 -23.33 -8.75
CA ARG A 56 -3.67 -24.17 -9.85
C ARG A 56 -2.58 -24.52 -10.87
N CYS A 57 -1.67 -23.58 -11.14
CA CYS A 57 -0.64 -23.73 -12.17
C CYS A 57 0.76 -23.48 -11.59
N LEU A 58 1.77 -24.00 -12.28
CA LEU A 58 3.17 -23.68 -12.01
C LEU A 58 3.43 -22.17 -12.19
N PRO A 59 4.14 -21.50 -11.26
CA PRO A 59 4.51 -20.10 -11.45
C PRO A 59 5.31 -19.91 -12.75
N GLY A 60 4.82 -19.04 -13.64
CA GLY A 60 5.45 -18.75 -14.93
C GLY A 60 5.09 -19.70 -16.08
N GLN A 61 4.23 -20.72 -15.84
CA GLN A 61 3.76 -21.63 -16.90
C GLN A 61 2.27 -21.92 -16.76
N ASN A 62 1.55 -21.98 -17.88
CA ASN A 62 0.13 -22.38 -17.87
C ASN A 62 -0.02 -23.91 -17.85
N VAL A 63 0.68 -24.57 -16.93
CA VAL A 63 0.69 -26.03 -16.75
C VAL A 63 0.17 -26.31 -15.34
N PRO A 64 -0.80 -27.23 -15.18
CA PRO A 64 -1.30 -27.59 -13.87
C PRO A 64 -0.19 -28.18 -13.00
N LEU A 65 -0.27 -27.95 -11.70
CA LEU A 65 0.68 -28.57 -10.79
C LEU A 65 0.48 -30.10 -10.76
N PRO A 66 1.57 -30.89 -10.66
CA PRO A 66 1.48 -32.34 -10.51
C PRO A 66 0.96 -32.77 -9.13
N PHE A 67 0.92 -31.85 -8.17
CA PHE A 67 0.35 -32.03 -6.83
C PHE A 67 -0.41 -30.77 -6.42
N ALA A 68 -1.33 -30.90 -5.47
CA ALA A 68 -2.00 -29.74 -4.91
C ALA A 68 -1.00 -28.90 -4.09
N GLY A 69 -0.87 -27.61 -4.40
CA GLY A 69 0.03 -26.69 -3.72
C GLY A 69 -0.72 -25.47 -3.23
N PHE A 70 -0.32 -24.92 -2.08
CA PHE A 70 -0.95 -23.74 -1.50
C PHE A 70 0.13 -22.75 -1.09
N LEU A 71 -0.11 -21.48 -1.36
CA LEU A 71 0.72 -20.37 -0.93
C LEU A 71 0.14 -19.72 0.30
N SER A 72 1.01 -19.33 1.21
CA SER A 72 0.66 -18.54 2.39
C SER A 72 1.83 -17.66 2.80
N PRO A 73 1.62 -16.63 3.63
CA PRO A 73 2.71 -16.01 4.37
C PRO A 73 3.45 -17.05 5.23
N PRO A 74 4.77 -16.87 5.48
CA PRO A 74 5.52 -17.75 6.37
C PRO A 74 4.83 -17.96 7.72
N HIS A 75 4.86 -19.19 8.21
CA HIS A 75 4.21 -19.62 9.44
C HIS A 75 2.69 -19.33 9.48
N PHE A 76 2.06 -19.22 8.30
CA PHE A 76 0.65 -18.84 8.15
C PHE A 76 0.34 -17.52 8.88
N LEU A 77 1.22 -16.52 8.74
CA LEU A 77 0.98 -15.17 9.26
C LEU A 77 -0.38 -14.65 8.75
N TRP A 78 -1.19 -14.12 9.68
CA TRP A 78 -2.57 -13.63 9.46
C TRP A 78 -3.65 -14.68 9.14
N SER A 79 -3.32 -15.97 9.08
CA SER A 79 -4.34 -17.00 9.03
C SER A 79 -5.00 -17.23 10.40
N PRO A 80 -6.25 -17.74 10.43
CA PRO A 80 -6.94 -18.07 11.66
C PRO A 80 -6.20 -19.11 12.51
N GLN A 81 -6.51 -19.15 13.80
CA GLN A 81 -5.87 -20.06 14.74
C GLN A 81 -6.00 -21.53 14.32
N ASP A 82 -7.15 -21.94 13.79
CA ASP A 82 -7.41 -23.28 13.26
C ASP A 82 -6.40 -23.74 12.19
N VAL A 83 -5.82 -22.79 11.44
CA VAL A 83 -4.76 -23.07 10.46
C VAL A 83 -3.42 -23.26 11.15
N ARG A 84 -3.11 -22.38 12.11
CA ARG A 84 -1.83 -22.34 12.80
C ARG A 84 -1.64 -23.51 13.77
N ASP A 85 -2.74 -23.95 14.40
CA ASP A 85 -2.74 -25.06 15.36
C ASP A 85 -2.72 -26.43 14.66
N ASN A 86 -2.90 -26.47 13.35
CA ASN A 86 -2.84 -27.71 12.58
C ASN A 86 -1.42 -28.29 12.50
N VAL A 87 -0.39 -27.44 12.70
CA VAL A 87 1.02 -27.87 12.67
C VAL A 87 1.78 -27.32 13.87
N TYR A 88 2.37 -28.22 14.65
CA TYR A 88 3.23 -27.84 15.76
C TYR A 88 4.55 -27.21 15.29
N GLY A 89 5.02 -26.20 16.02
CA GLY A 89 6.28 -25.52 15.74
C GLY A 89 6.16 -24.24 14.89
N LEU A 90 4.94 -23.82 14.56
CA LEU A 90 4.71 -22.56 13.85
C LEU A 90 4.76 -21.36 14.81
N MET A 91 5.61 -20.37 14.51
CA MET A 91 5.73 -19.12 15.27
C MET A 91 5.59 -17.93 14.31
N PRO A 92 4.37 -17.50 13.98
CA PRO A 92 4.17 -16.33 13.13
C PRO A 92 4.66 -15.06 13.84
N ASP A 93 5.41 -14.24 13.11
CA ASP A 93 6.00 -13.00 13.61
C ASP A 93 5.92 -11.97 12.47
N PRO A 94 5.13 -10.90 12.63
CA PRO A 94 5.01 -9.87 11.60
C PRO A 94 6.34 -9.29 11.13
N SER A 95 7.36 -9.18 12.00
CA SER A 95 8.64 -8.56 11.65
C SER A 95 9.46 -9.36 10.63
N VAL A 96 9.36 -10.69 10.67
CA VAL A 96 10.14 -11.60 9.82
C VAL A 96 9.29 -12.38 8.81
N HIS A 97 7.97 -12.40 8.99
CA HIS A 97 7.06 -13.21 8.16
C HIS A 97 6.08 -12.38 7.33
N GLU A 98 6.20 -11.04 7.31
CA GLU A 98 5.43 -10.21 6.38
C GLU A 98 5.70 -10.61 4.91
N PRO A 99 4.64 -10.88 4.11
CA PRO A 99 4.79 -11.58 2.84
C PRO A 99 5.30 -10.71 1.69
N ALA A 100 5.03 -9.41 1.69
CA ALA A 100 5.50 -8.53 0.63
C ALA A 100 5.67 -7.10 1.13
N ALA A 101 6.83 -6.52 0.88
CA ALA A 101 7.11 -5.10 1.09
C ALA A 101 7.81 -4.55 -0.14
N PHE A 102 7.42 -3.35 -0.58
CA PHE A 102 8.00 -2.68 -1.75
C PHE A 102 8.43 -1.28 -1.36
N ASP A 103 9.68 -0.96 -1.68
CA ASP A 103 10.21 0.39 -1.57
C ASP A 103 9.93 1.10 -2.89
N ILE A 104 8.91 1.95 -2.90
CA ILE A 104 8.47 2.69 -4.08
C ILE A 104 8.97 4.13 -4.00
N GLN A 105 9.65 4.58 -5.06
CA GLN A 105 10.10 5.96 -5.16
C GLN A 105 8.90 6.89 -5.43
N PRO A 106 8.59 7.88 -4.57
CA PRO A 106 7.34 8.65 -4.66
C PRO A 106 7.22 9.50 -5.93
N MET A 107 8.34 9.95 -6.50
CA MET A 107 8.31 10.83 -7.67
C MET A 107 8.10 10.07 -8.99
N THR A 108 8.65 8.86 -9.11
CA THR A 108 8.62 8.08 -10.37
C THR A 108 7.70 6.87 -10.30
N GLY A 109 7.25 6.49 -9.10
CA GLY A 109 6.52 5.24 -8.87
C GLY A 109 7.36 3.99 -9.06
N SER A 110 8.68 4.11 -9.25
CA SER A 110 9.56 2.97 -9.54
C SER A 110 9.90 2.21 -8.25
N THR A 111 9.87 0.88 -8.31
CA THR A 111 10.32 0.01 -7.22
C THR A 111 11.85 0.00 -7.14
N VAL A 112 12.42 0.56 -6.07
CA VAL A 112 13.87 0.58 -5.83
C VAL A 112 14.34 -0.57 -4.94
N GLY A 113 13.40 -1.18 -4.22
CA GLY A 113 13.63 -2.30 -3.32
C GLY A 113 12.36 -3.11 -3.14
N GLY A 114 12.51 -4.37 -2.79
CA GLY A 114 11.39 -5.25 -2.51
C GLY A 114 11.83 -6.44 -1.67
N ARG A 115 10.91 -6.95 -0.87
CA ARG A 115 11.05 -8.20 -0.14
C ARG A 115 9.78 -9.00 -0.34
N PHE A 116 9.93 -10.26 -0.73
CA PHE A 116 8.83 -11.19 -0.89
C PHE A 116 9.11 -12.44 -0.10
N ARG A 117 8.21 -12.77 0.81
CA ARG A 117 8.29 -13.94 1.66
C ARG A 117 7.05 -14.78 1.47
N MET A 118 7.22 -16.00 0.97
CA MET A 118 6.11 -16.88 0.66
C MET A 118 6.43 -18.29 1.12
N GLN A 119 5.43 -18.95 1.67
CA GLN A 119 5.47 -20.34 2.11
C GLN A 119 4.67 -21.21 1.14
N LEU A 120 5.30 -22.30 0.70
CA LEU A 120 4.63 -23.37 -0.02
C LEU A 120 4.21 -24.45 0.98
N SER A 121 2.92 -24.74 1.00
CA SER A 121 2.32 -25.80 1.79
C SER A 121 1.68 -26.84 0.88
N ILE A 122 1.88 -28.12 1.21
CA ILE A 122 1.29 -29.25 0.49
C ILE A 122 0.16 -29.79 1.38
N PRO A 123 -1.08 -29.90 0.89
CA PRO A 123 -2.14 -30.48 1.68
C PRO A 123 -1.93 -31.99 1.80
N ILE A 124 -2.17 -32.50 2.99
CA ILE A 124 -2.30 -33.92 3.25
C ILE A 124 -3.74 -34.19 3.66
N TYR A 125 -4.31 -35.28 3.14
CA TYR A 125 -5.68 -35.66 3.44
C TYR A 125 -5.77 -37.15 3.71
N ASN A 126 -6.70 -37.49 4.59
CA ASN A 126 -7.09 -38.85 4.85
C ASN A 126 -7.81 -39.42 3.63
N HIS A 127 -7.35 -40.57 3.14
CA HIS A 127 -8.01 -41.25 2.04
C HIS A 127 -8.11 -42.76 2.29
N LYS A 128 -9.34 -43.29 2.23
CA LYS A 128 -9.60 -44.71 2.55
C LYS A 128 -8.94 -45.69 1.57
N LEU A 129 -8.69 -45.27 0.33
CA LEU A 129 -8.07 -46.11 -0.70
C LEU A 129 -6.53 -46.14 -0.64
N PHE A 130 -5.89 -45.17 0.03
CA PHE A 130 -4.43 -45.10 0.12
C PHE A 130 -4.01 -45.50 1.54
N THR A 131 -3.36 -46.65 1.68
CA THR A 131 -3.00 -47.24 2.98
C THR A 131 -2.13 -46.29 3.81
N GLU A 132 -1.21 -45.60 3.16
CA GLU A 132 -0.26 -44.66 3.73
C GLU A 132 -0.96 -43.41 4.31
N CYS A 133 -2.08 -43.01 3.71
CA CYS A 133 -2.83 -41.82 4.12
C CYS A 133 -4.04 -42.14 5.01
N LYS A 134 -4.33 -43.41 5.28
CA LYS A 134 -5.55 -43.84 5.99
C LYS A 134 -5.62 -43.36 7.43
N GLN A 135 -4.47 -43.12 8.06
CA GLN A 135 -4.37 -42.64 9.45
C GLN A 135 -3.91 -41.18 9.55
N LEU A 136 -3.70 -40.50 8.42
CA LEU A 136 -3.32 -39.10 8.43
C LEU A 136 -4.52 -38.21 8.77
N VAL A 137 -4.25 -37.13 9.48
CA VAL A 137 -5.18 -36.02 9.70
C VAL A 137 -5.15 -35.09 8.49
N ASN A 138 -6.31 -34.50 8.16
CA ASN A 138 -6.38 -33.50 7.10
C ASN A 138 -5.66 -32.23 7.56
N SER A 139 -4.60 -31.86 6.86
CA SER A 139 -3.71 -30.77 7.29
C SER A 139 -2.98 -30.14 6.11
N PHE A 140 -2.38 -28.98 6.33
CA PHE A 140 -1.42 -28.37 5.42
C PHE A 140 -0.02 -28.60 5.97
N LEU A 141 0.79 -29.35 5.25
CA LEU A 141 2.19 -29.54 5.59
C LEU A 141 3.03 -28.37 5.04
N PRO A 142 3.52 -27.45 5.88
CA PRO A 142 4.43 -26.39 5.43
C PRO A 142 5.73 -27.04 4.98
N SER A 143 6.03 -26.96 3.68
CA SER A 143 7.19 -27.64 3.11
C SER A 143 8.44 -26.77 3.23
N PHE A 144 8.36 -25.54 2.75
CA PHE A 144 9.41 -24.53 2.89
C PHE A 144 8.82 -23.14 2.71
N TRP A 145 9.54 -22.13 3.17
CA TRP A 145 9.30 -20.74 2.82
C TRP A 145 10.56 -20.11 2.23
N LEU A 146 10.37 -19.10 1.41
CA LEU A 146 11.43 -18.41 0.67
C LEU A 146 11.45 -16.93 1.07
N ASP A 147 12.64 -16.34 1.18
CA ASP A 147 12.86 -14.88 1.29
C ASP A 147 13.55 -14.39 0.01
N LEU A 148 12.79 -13.72 -0.86
CA LEU A 148 13.30 -13.09 -2.06
C LEU A 148 13.49 -11.60 -1.80
N ARG A 149 14.75 -11.15 -1.82
CA ARG A 149 15.11 -9.75 -1.65
C ARG A 149 15.57 -9.16 -2.97
N VAL A 150 14.89 -8.11 -3.39
CA VAL A 150 15.25 -7.31 -4.55
C VAL A 150 15.79 -5.99 -4.03
N ALA A 151 17.02 -5.65 -4.39
CA ALA A 151 17.63 -4.38 -4.02
C ALA A 151 18.29 -3.76 -5.24
N THR A 152 18.02 -2.48 -5.47
CA THR A 152 18.69 -1.71 -6.51
C THR A 152 20.11 -1.38 -6.06
N ARG A 153 21.07 -1.52 -6.97
CA ARG A 153 22.48 -1.20 -6.69
C ARG A 153 22.66 0.29 -6.41
N ASP A 154 23.67 0.61 -5.61
CA ASP A 154 23.91 1.98 -5.12
C ASP A 154 24.05 3.00 -6.24
N TYR A 155 24.72 2.67 -7.35
CA TYR A 155 24.86 3.59 -8.49
C TYR A 155 23.51 3.96 -9.10
N ALA A 156 22.60 2.99 -9.24
CA ALA A 156 21.27 3.21 -9.82
C ALA A 156 20.38 3.96 -8.84
N ARG A 157 20.45 3.64 -7.54
CA ARG A 157 19.75 4.38 -6.49
C ARG A 157 20.17 5.85 -6.44
N ASN A 158 21.47 6.11 -6.48
CA ASN A 158 22.02 7.48 -6.47
C ASN A 158 21.63 8.24 -7.74
N TYR A 159 21.68 7.58 -8.91
CA TYR A 159 21.24 8.19 -10.17
C TYR A 159 19.76 8.57 -10.13
N ILE A 160 18.88 7.69 -9.64
CA ILE A 160 17.45 7.97 -9.48
C ILE A 160 17.26 9.15 -8.51
N TYR A 161 17.87 9.10 -7.33
CA TYR A 161 17.74 10.16 -6.32
C TYR A 161 18.21 11.53 -6.83
N PHE A 162 19.35 11.57 -7.51
CA PHE A 162 19.90 12.81 -8.07
C PHE A 162 18.94 13.43 -9.08
N ASN A 163 18.47 12.64 -10.05
CA ASN A 163 17.60 13.14 -11.11
C ASN A 163 16.18 13.48 -10.62
N THR A 164 15.64 12.73 -9.65
CA THR A 164 14.24 12.90 -9.21
C THR A 164 14.08 13.91 -8.09
N THR A 165 15.11 14.13 -7.27
CA THR A 165 14.99 14.94 -6.04
C THR A 165 15.97 16.10 -6.03
N VAL A 166 17.22 15.89 -6.44
CA VAL A 166 18.24 16.93 -6.36
C VAL A 166 18.08 17.95 -7.50
N ILE A 167 18.01 17.50 -8.75
CA ILE A 167 17.89 18.39 -9.92
C ILE A 167 16.65 19.28 -9.83
N PRO A 168 15.42 18.78 -9.59
CA PRO A 168 14.24 19.64 -9.55
C PRO A 168 14.31 20.69 -8.43
N ARG A 169 14.90 20.36 -7.28
CA ARG A 169 15.10 21.32 -6.18
C ARG A 169 16.11 22.40 -6.52
N ILE A 170 17.19 22.06 -7.23
CA ILE A 170 18.17 23.04 -7.72
C ILE A 170 17.51 23.96 -8.75
N ILE A 171 16.80 23.40 -9.74
CA ILE A 171 16.11 24.19 -10.78
C ILE A 171 15.10 25.13 -10.13
N LEU A 172 14.30 24.64 -9.17
CA LEU A 172 13.34 25.48 -8.45
C LEU A 172 14.04 26.59 -7.65
N GLY A 173 15.12 26.27 -6.92
CA GLY A 173 15.87 27.24 -6.14
C GLY A 173 16.53 28.32 -7.00
N VAL A 174 17.17 27.92 -8.09
CA VAL A 174 17.76 28.85 -9.07
C VAL A 174 16.69 29.70 -9.73
N GLY A 175 15.57 29.10 -10.14
CA GLY A 175 14.44 29.81 -10.72
C GLY A 175 13.86 30.87 -9.78
N LEU A 176 13.64 30.53 -8.52
CA LEU A 176 13.18 31.48 -7.50
C LEU A 176 14.20 32.59 -7.26
N GLY A 177 15.50 32.27 -7.19
CA GLY A 177 16.56 33.26 -7.04
C GLY A 177 16.57 34.28 -8.19
N LEU A 178 16.46 33.79 -9.43
CA LEU A 178 16.43 34.64 -10.63
C LEU A 178 15.19 35.53 -10.73
N VAL A 179 14.08 35.21 -10.06
CA VAL A 179 12.87 36.05 -10.04
C VAL A 179 12.89 37.02 -8.86
N ILE A 180 13.27 36.56 -7.66
CA ILE A 180 13.22 37.35 -6.42
C ILE A 180 14.28 38.45 -6.41
N ILE A 181 15.52 38.15 -6.84
CA ILE A 181 16.63 39.11 -6.83
C ILE A 181 16.33 40.35 -7.69
N PRO A 182 15.93 40.25 -8.97
CA PRO A 182 15.62 41.43 -9.77
C PRO A 182 14.34 42.14 -9.29
N ALA A 183 13.33 41.42 -8.79
CA ALA A 183 12.14 42.04 -8.23
C ALA A 183 12.47 42.93 -7.02
N LEU A 184 13.32 42.44 -6.10
CA LEU A 184 13.81 43.21 -4.96
C LEU A 184 14.69 44.39 -5.41
N ALA A 185 15.58 44.19 -6.37
CA ALA A 185 16.41 45.27 -6.92
C ALA A 185 15.55 46.37 -7.58
N ALA A 186 14.53 46.00 -8.35
CA ALA A 186 13.60 46.93 -8.97
C ALA A 186 12.79 47.70 -7.92
N LEU A 187 12.29 47.03 -6.87
CA LEU A 187 11.60 47.68 -5.75
C LEU A 187 12.50 48.66 -5.01
N LEU A 188 13.77 48.30 -4.76
CA LEU A 188 14.75 49.19 -4.14
C LEU A 188 15.03 50.41 -5.03
N LEU A 189 15.25 50.22 -6.33
CA LEU A 189 15.47 51.31 -7.28
C LEU A 189 14.25 52.24 -7.35
N LEU A 190 13.04 51.68 -7.37
CA LEU A 190 11.79 52.44 -7.38
C LEU A 190 11.61 53.24 -6.08
N PHE A 191 11.93 52.66 -4.93
CA PHE A 191 11.94 53.35 -3.64
C PHE A 191 12.94 54.52 -3.60
N PHE A 192 14.18 54.30 -4.08
CA PHE A 192 15.17 55.37 -4.19
C PHE A 192 14.75 56.46 -5.17
N ALA A 193 14.12 56.11 -6.30
CA ALA A 193 13.60 57.07 -7.27
C ALA A 193 12.45 57.92 -6.69
N LEU A 194 11.53 57.32 -5.94
CA LEU A 194 10.44 58.04 -5.27
C LEU A 194 10.96 58.97 -4.16
N ARG A 195 11.91 58.52 -3.32
CA ARG A 195 12.56 59.39 -2.32
C ARG A 195 13.30 60.56 -2.95
N ARG A 196 13.95 60.36 -4.11
CA ARG A 196 14.61 61.45 -4.85
C ARG A 196 13.65 62.43 -5.53
N ARG A 197 12.36 62.10 -5.70
CA ARG A 197 11.34 63.02 -6.24
C ARG A 197 10.67 63.91 -5.17
N GLN A 198 10.70 63.51 -3.90
CA GLN A 198 10.21 64.35 -2.79
C GLN A 198 10.91 65.73 -2.57
N PRO A 199 12.18 65.96 -2.95
CA PRO A 199 12.81 67.30 -2.84
C PRO A 199 12.23 68.32 -3.83
N TYR A 200 11.56 67.90 -4.91
CA TYR A 200 11.06 68.81 -5.95
C TYR A 200 9.63 69.33 -5.67
N LEU A 201 8.80 68.52 -5.00
CA LEU A 201 7.44 68.92 -4.62
C LEU A 201 7.45 69.95 -3.45
N SER A 202 8.41 69.83 -2.55
CA SER A 202 8.64 70.81 -1.46
C SER A 202 9.16 72.15 -1.99
N SER A 203 9.93 72.17 -3.07
CA SER A 203 10.37 73.43 -3.72
C SER A 203 9.28 74.14 -4.52
N CYS A 204 8.31 73.43 -5.10
CA CYS A 204 7.17 74.08 -5.79
C CYS A 204 6.17 74.69 -4.81
N LEU A 205 5.92 74.06 -3.65
CA LEU A 205 5.07 74.65 -2.60
C LEU A 205 5.71 75.89 -1.96
N ARG A 206 7.05 75.95 -1.88
CA ARG A 206 7.78 77.13 -1.41
C ARG A 206 7.71 78.31 -2.39
N LYS A 207 7.79 78.07 -3.71
CA LYS A 207 7.70 79.13 -4.72
C LYS A 207 6.33 79.80 -4.80
N ARG A 208 5.23 79.07 -4.53
CA ARG A 208 3.88 79.65 -4.51
C ARG A 208 3.66 80.61 -3.32
N HIS A 209 4.33 80.37 -2.19
CA HIS A 209 4.23 81.24 -1.01
C HIS A 209 5.05 82.54 -1.14
N GLU A 210 6.05 82.61 -2.03
CA GLU A 210 6.79 83.84 -2.33
C GLU A 210 6.05 84.75 -3.31
N THR A 211 5.32 84.19 -4.28
CA THR A 211 4.60 84.98 -5.31
C THR A 211 3.33 85.66 -4.80
N ASP A 212 2.76 85.23 -3.68
CA ASP A 212 1.57 85.88 -3.08
C ASP A 212 1.94 87.05 -2.14
N SER A 213 3.23 87.42 -2.02
CA SER A 213 3.71 88.47 -1.09
C SER A 213 3.96 89.84 -1.72
N TRP A 214 3.73 90.01 -3.04
CA TRP A 214 3.89 91.29 -3.74
C TRP A 214 2.54 91.86 -4.18
N SER A 215 1.91 92.64 -3.31
CA SER A 215 0.90 93.65 -3.67
C SER A 215 1.60 95.00 -3.90
N PRO A 216 1.46 95.64 -5.07
CA PRO A 216 1.94 97.02 -5.23
C PRO A 216 0.99 98.00 -4.51
N PRO A 217 1.52 99.07 -3.88
CA PRO A 217 0.72 100.06 -3.20
C PRO A 217 0.00 101.01 -4.18
N PHE A 218 -1.15 101.47 -3.71
CA PHE A 218 -2.02 102.49 -4.29
C PHE A 218 -1.30 103.82 -4.56
N GLU A 219 -1.58 104.41 -5.72
CA GLU A 219 -1.74 105.85 -5.96
C GLU A 219 -2.72 106.07 -7.12
#